data_AF-A0A538AVH8-F1
#
_entry.id   AF-A0A538AVH8-F1
#
_cell.length_a   1.000
_cell.length_b   1.000
_cell.length_c   1.000
_cell.angle_alpha   90.00
_cell.angle_beta   90.00
_cell.angle_gamma   90.00
#
_symmetry.space_group_name_H-M   'P 1'
#
loop_
_entity.id
_entity.type
_entity.pdbx_description
1 polymer ?
#
loop_
_entity_poly.entity_id
_entity_poly.type
_entity_poly.pdbx_seq_one_letter_code
_entity_poly.pdbx_strand_id
1 'polypeptide(L)'
;MKIERVVTSISWIPSEAIKGALKVPFEVGMAHYDDPLPDVIHDLESLRAADKFRFANELRAWIEIEDSSEGWGGRSLPSRGDSRITGFGYSGGGQIGSTTLRLGSKEMTFAAAAYPTIQRDPEVGPNYVKFVQTAGGRTGAPAPRPVPHPPFFQISAPTAWTTLSLTIYSDGRSEFEATGASPFPRHWIYDHEGKLAAKSGLIDFKDWSKHAFGERTPWGAEDSPALVTAVETALERELSFLIMRAGKKPEKRKIKAGKSLTEQGQEGNELYLLLDGVLQVDVDGNVLAELGPGAILGERALLEGGRRTATLRALTKCTVAVAAAENVNRAALEELAKTHRREEPADEQQV
;
A
#
# COMPACT_ATOMS: atom_id res chain seq x y z
N MET A 1 12.77 9.23 29.82
CA MET A 1 11.42 9.15 29.20
C MET A 1 11.42 8.04 28.15
N LYS A 2 10.33 7.27 28.02
CA LYS A 2 10.19 6.23 26.98
C LYS A 2 9.30 6.73 25.86
N ILE A 3 9.75 6.62 24.61
CA ILE A 3 9.00 6.97 23.41
C ILE A 3 8.72 5.66 22.65
N GLU A 4 7.45 5.35 22.41
CA GLU A 4 7.03 4.18 21.63
C GLU A 4 6.32 4.64 20.35
N ARG A 5 6.59 3.95 19.24
CA ARG A 5 5.98 4.22 17.93
C ARG A 5 5.64 2.92 17.23
N VAL A 6 4.70 3.02 16.30
CA VAL A 6 4.21 1.89 15.50
C VAL A 6 4.01 2.32 14.05
N VAL A 7 4.30 1.41 13.13
CA VAL A 7 3.83 1.43 11.74
C VAL A 7 3.21 0.08 11.44
N THR A 8 2.03 0.09 10.84
CA THR A 8 1.26 -1.15 10.57
C THR A 8 1.05 -1.31 9.08
N SER A 9 1.40 -2.47 8.52
CA SER A 9 0.96 -2.86 7.18
C SER A 9 -0.18 -3.87 7.29
N ILE A 10 -1.23 -3.72 6.49
CA ILE A 10 -2.31 -4.70 6.34
C ILE A 10 -2.48 -5.11 4.88
N SER A 11 -2.53 -6.42 4.68
CA SER A 11 -2.76 -7.08 3.40
C SER A 11 -4.22 -7.42 3.17
N TRP A 12 -4.76 -7.05 2.02
CA TRP A 12 -6.12 -7.41 1.60
C TRP A 12 -6.19 -7.69 0.10
N ILE A 13 -7.20 -8.47 -0.32
CA ILE A 13 -7.38 -8.87 -1.71
C ILE A 13 -8.46 -8.00 -2.35
N PRO A 14 -8.10 -6.95 -3.12
CA PRO A 14 -9.09 -6.18 -3.86
C PRO A 14 -9.75 -7.02 -4.94
N SER A 15 -11.05 -6.80 -5.16
CA SER A 15 -11.84 -7.51 -6.17
C SER A 15 -11.32 -7.39 -7.61
N GLU A 16 -10.47 -6.40 -7.85
CA GLU A 16 -9.91 -6.06 -9.16
C GLU A 16 -8.60 -6.79 -9.47
N ALA A 17 -7.92 -7.34 -8.45
CA ALA A 17 -6.59 -7.91 -8.61
C ALA A 17 -6.57 -9.31 -9.22
N ILE A 18 -7.67 -10.07 -9.13
CA ILE A 18 -7.73 -11.45 -9.61
C ILE A 18 -8.24 -11.48 -11.06
N LYS A 19 -7.46 -12.10 -11.97
CA LYS A 19 -7.73 -12.16 -13.42
C LYS A 19 -7.86 -13.63 -13.89
N GLY A 20 -8.68 -13.89 -14.91
CA GLY A 20 -8.74 -15.19 -15.61
C GLY A 20 -9.45 -16.31 -14.85
N ALA A 21 -9.11 -17.57 -15.14
CA ALA A 21 -9.71 -18.78 -14.55
C ALA A 21 -9.61 -18.86 -13.01
N LEU A 22 -8.80 -18.00 -12.40
CA LEU A 22 -8.61 -17.85 -10.96
C LEU A 22 -9.71 -17.01 -10.30
N LYS A 23 -10.58 -16.36 -11.10
CA LYS A 23 -11.84 -15.77 -10.63
C LYS A 23 -12.90 -16.81 -10.34
N VAL A 24 -12.80 -18.01 -10.91
CA VAL A 24 -13.83 -19.06 -10.82
C VAL A 24 -14.21 -19.34 -9.36
N PRO A 25 -13.28 -19.49 -8.40
CA PRO A 25 -13.61 -19.57 -6.97
C PRO A 25 -14.47 -18.41 -6.44
N PHE A 26 -14.23 -17.16 -6.87
CA PHE A 26 -14.98 -15.98 -6.42
C PHE A 26 -16.33 -15.85 -7.16
N GLU A 27 -16.37 -16.20 -8.45
CA GLU A 27 -17.57 -16.14 -9.30
C GLU A 27 -18.57 -17.25 -8.97
N VAL A 28 -18.12 -18.40 -8.45
CA VAL A 28 -18.97 -19.52 -8.01
C VAL A 28 -19.29 -19.50 -6.51
N GLY A 29 -18.95 -18.41 -5.80
CA GLY A 29 -19.26 -18.23 -4.38
C GLY A 29 -18.38 -19.02 -3.40
N MET A 30 -17.22 -19.50 -3.87
CA MET A 30 -16.27 -20.30 -3.10
C MET A 30 -15.23 -19.49 -2.30
N ALA A 31 -14.94 -18.27 -2.76
CA ALA A 31 -14.12 -17.29 -2.06
C ALA A 31 -14.85 -15.93 -2.07
N HIS A 32 -14.62 -15.10 -1.06
CA HIS A 32 -15.18 -13.75 -0.98
C HIS A 32 -14.10 -12.71 -1.22
N TYR A 33 -14.44 -11.64 -1.93
CA TYR A 33 -13.59 -10.46 -1.99
C TYR A 33 -13.62 -9.77 -0.63
N ASP A 34 -12.47 -9.25 -0.20
CA ASP A 34 -12.39 -8.49 1.05
C ASP A 34 -13.05 -7.11 0.84
N ASP A 35 -13.88 -6.68 1.78
CA ASP A 35 -14.31 -5.28 1.84
C ASP A 35 -13.08 -4.38 2.05
N PRO A 36 -13.07 -3.14 1.50
CA PRO A 36 -11.96 -2.22 1.72
C PRO A 36 -11.77 -1.97 3.23
N LEU A 37 -10.51 -1.96 3.65
CA LEU A 37 -10.13 -1.68 5.04
C LEU A 37 -10.53 -0.24 5.43
N PRO A 38 -10.78 0.04 6.72
CA PRO A 38 -11.03 1.40 7.18
C PRO A 38 -9.77 2.27 7.04
N ASP A 39 -9.94 3.57 6.82
CA ASP A 39 -8.83 4.53 6.74
C ASP A 39 -8.14 4.75 8.08
N VAL A 40 -8.84 4.46 9.17
CA VAL A 40 -8.32 4.55 10.52
C VAL A 40 -8.54 3.22 11.21
N ILE A 41 -7.47 2.64 11.72
CA ILE A 41 -7.52 1.44 12.52
C ILE A 41 -7.48 1.84 13.99
N HIS A 42 -8.52 1.48 14.72
CA HIS A 42 -8.56 1.61 16.17
C HIS A 42 -8.17 0.31 16.88
N ASP A 43 -8.50 -0.84 16.28
CA ASP A 43 -8.24 -2.16 16.86
C ASP A 43 -7.94 -3.19 15.76
N LEU A 44 -6.66 -3.56 15.67
CA LEU A 44 -6.18 -4.56 14.72
C LEU A 44 -6.73 -5.96 15.04
N GLU A 45 -6.94 -6.29 16.31
CA GLU A 45 -7.42 -7.59 16.74
C GLU A 45 -8.88 -7.80 16.37
N SER A 46 -9.73 -6.78 16.50
CA SER A 46 -11.10 -6.82 15.98
C SER A 46 -11.16 -7.03 14.46
N LEU A 47 -10.26 -6.40 13.70
CA LEU A 47 -10.17 -6.61 12.25
C LEU A 47 -9.74 -8.05 11.92
N ARG A 48 -8.83 -8.62 12.72
CA ARG A 48 -8.38 -10.01 12.59
C ARG A 48 -9.51 -11.00 12.89
N ALA A 49 -10.22 -10.79 13.98
CA ALA A 49 -11.34 -11.63 14.41
C ALA A 49 -12.50 -11.63 13.40
N ALA A 50 -12.66 -10.53 12.67
CA ALA A 50 -13.66 -10.38 11.61
C ALA A 50 -13.18 -10.86 10.22
N ASP A 51 -12.01 -11.51 10.11
CA ASP A 51 -11.38 -11.98 8.85
C ASP A 51 -11.26 -10.87 7.78
N LYS A 52 -11.03 -9.62 8.21
CA LYS A 52 -10.96 -8.46 7.30
C LYS A 52 -9.61 -8.29 6.61
N PHE A 53 -8.61 -9.06 7.02
CA PHE A 53 -7.29 -9.02 6.38
C PHE A 53 -6.61 -10.38 6.38
N ARG A 54 -5.74 -10.58 5.39
CA ARG A 54 -5.00 -11.84 5.22
C ARG A 54 -3.75 -11.89 6.08
N PHE A 55 -3.11 -10.74 6.24
CA PHE A 55 -1.85 -10.59 6.96
C PHE A 55 -1.71 -9.15 7.49
N ALA A 56 -1.08 -8.98 8.65
CA ALA A 56 -0.66 -7.68 9.16
C ALA A 56 0.79 -7.73 9.69
N ASN A 57 1.56 -6.69 9.41
CA ASN A 57 2.89 -6.44 9.99
C ASN A 57 2.78 -5.25 10.94
N GLU A 58 2.77 -5.48 12.25
CA GLU A 58 2.81 -4.40 13.24
C GLU A 58 4.26 -4.20 13.72
N LEU A 59 4.98 -3.27 13.10
CA LEU A 59 6.32 -2.87 13.56
C LEU A 59 6.17 -1.84 14.67
N ARG A 60 6.19 -2.31 15.92
CA ARG A 60 6.16 -1.49 17.13
C ARG A 60 7.53 -1.54 17.82
N ALA A 61 8.07 -0.38 18.14
CA ALA A 61 9.38 -0.24 18.76
C ALA A 61 9.41 0.95 19.71
N TRP A 62 10.39 0.96 20.61
CA TRP A 62 10.56 2.01 21.59
C TRP A 62 12.02 2.43 21.73
N ILE A 63 12.23 3.68 22.16
CA ILE A 63 13.50 4.23 22.63
C ILE A 63 13.32 4.81 24.04
N GLU A 64 14.36 4.73 24.86
CA GLU A 64 14.48 5.41 26.13
C GLU A 64 15.46 6.58 25.98
N ILE A 65 15.02 7.76 26.40
CA ILE A 65 15.80 8.99 26.37
C ILE A 65 16.06 9.49 27.79
N GLU A 66 17.26 10.00 28.01
CA GLU A 66 17.66 10.72 29.21
C GLU A 66 17.98 12.15 28.81
N ASP A 67 17.29 13.11 29.43
CA ASP A 67 17.63 14.52 29.23
C ASP A 67 18.90 14.81 30.05
N SER A 68 19.93 15.34 29.39
CA SER A 68 21.11 15.86 30.09
C SER A 68 20.77 17.21 30.74
N SER A 69 19.83 17.22 31.69
CA SER A 69 19.52 18.41 32.47
C SER A 69 20.25 18.39 33.81
N GLU A 70 21.57 18.19 33.81
CA GLU A 70 22.41 18.54 34.96
C GLU A 70 23.15 19.84 34.66
N GLY A 71 22.46 20.96 34.92
CA GLY A 71 23.10 22.26 35.00
C GLY A 71 23.75 22.44 36.36
N TRP A 72 25.05 22.73 36.39
CA TRP A 72 25.75 23.16 37.60
C TRP A 72 25.14 24.51 38.08
N GLY A 73 24.53 24.54 39.27
CA GLY A 73 24.10 25.79 39.91
C GLY A 73 22.60 26.15 39.84
N GLY A 74 21.69 25.19 39.67
CA GLY A 74 20.25 25.40 39.94
C GLY A 74 19.49 26.28 38.94
N ARG A 75 20.06 26.56 37.75
CA ARG A 75 19.33 27.12 36.61
C ARG A 75 19.32 26.12 35.46
N SER A 76 18.17 25.46 35.26
CA SER A 76 17.93 24.66 34.07
C SER A 76 17.70 25.59 32.88
N LEU A 77 18.67 25.66 31.96
CA LEU A 77 18.41 26.11 30.59
C LEU A 77 17.82 24.91 29.83
N PRO A 78 16.73 25.06 29.06
CA PRO A 78 16.28 23.99 28.19
C PRO A 78 17.30 23.81 27.07
N SER A 79 18.18 22.80 27.15
CA SER A 79 18.97 22.39 25.99
C SER A 79 18.01 21.65 25.04
N ARG A 80 17.48 22.39 24.06
CA ARG A 80 16.90 21.76 22.87
C ARG A 80 18.05 21.10 22.11
N GLY A 81 18.38 19.85 22.42
CA GLY A 81 19.33 19.10 21.58
C GLY A 81 20.03 17.89 22.18
N ASP A 82 20.10 17.73 23.51
CA ASP A 82 21.00 16.74 24.13
C ASP A 82 20.28 15.58 24.83
N SER A 83 19.08 15.21 24.36
CA SER A 83 18.39 14.01 24.86
C SER A 83 19.13 12.76 24.36
N ARG A 84 19.84 12.08 25.26
CA ARG A 84 20.65 10.91 24.94
C ARG A 84 19.79 9.64 24.94
N ILE A 85 19.90 8.83 23.89
CA ILE A 85 19.25 7.52 23.83
C ILE A 85 20.01 6.54 24.73
N THR A 86 19.31 5.95 25.70
CA THR A 86 19.88 5.05 26.72
C THR A 86 19.39 3.60 26.59
N GLY A 87 18.28 3.38 25.89
CA GLY A 87 17.71 2.06 25.65
C GLY A 87 16.85 2.04 24.40
N PHE A 88 16.65 0.86 23.82
CA PHE A 88 15.77 0.67 22.68
C PHE A 88 15.36 -0.80 22.53
N GLY A 89 14.24 -1.06 21.85
CA GLY A 89 13.83 -2.44 21.56
C GLY A 89 12.57 -2.56 20.72
N TYR A 90 12.37 -3.75 20.17
CA TYR A 90 11.13 -4.15 19.51
C TYR A 90 10.06 -4.52 20.54
N SER A 91 8.79 -4.35 20.17
CA SER A 91 7.63 -4.74 20.97
C SER A 91 6.42 -5.20 20.14
N GLY A 92 6.53 -5.15 18.81
CA GLY A 92 5.50 -5.62 17.87
C GLY A 92 5.86 -6.94 17.19
N GLY A 93 5.06 -7.32 16.20
CA GLY A 93 5.27 -8.53 15.41
C GLY A 93 4.27 -8.70 14.26
N GLY A 94 4.41 -9.81 13.53
CA GLY A 94 3.48 -10.20 12.48
C GLY A 94 2.23 -10.91 13.00
N GLN A 95 1.09 -10.68 12.34
CA GLN A 95 -0.16 -11.40 12.53
C GLN A 95 -0.67 -11.95 11.19
N ILE A 96 -1.32 -13.12 11.21
CA ILE A 96 -1.94 -13.70 10.01
C ILE A 96 -3.42 -14.03 10.28
N GLY A 97 -4.29 -13.69 9.34
CA GLY A 97 -5.73 -14.02 9.38
C GLY A 97 -5.99 -15.43 8.84
N SER A 98 -7.10 -16.06 9.23
CA SER A 98 -7.48 -17.41 8.78
C SER A 98 -8.43 -17.36 7.59
N THR A 99 -8.09 -17.96 6.44
CA THR A 99 -8.99 -17.92 5.28
C THR A 99 -10.11 -18.95 5.40
N THR A 100 -11.38 -18.51 5.40
CA THR A 100 -12.53 -19.41 5.23
C THR A 100 -13.04 -19.41 3.79
N LEU A 101 -13.16 -20.60 3.18
CA LEU A 101 -13.72 -20.81 1.84
C LEU A 101 -15.06 -21.56 1.93
N ARG A 102 -16.01 -21.28 1.03
CA ARG A 102 -17.31 -21.96 0.95
C ARG A 102 -17.38 -22.94 -0.23
N LEU A 103 -17.22 -24.25 0.01
CA LEU A 103 -17.36 -25.24 -1.04
C LEU A 103 -18.78 -25.84 -1.04
N GLY A 104 -19.68 -25.27 -1.85
CA GLY A 104 -21.09 -25.67 -1.89
C GLY A 104 -21.82 -25.24 -0.60
N SER A 105 -22.45 -26.17 0.11
CA SER A 105 -23.09 -25.90 1.42
C SER A 105 -22.13 -26.00 2.62
N LYS A 106 -20.84 -26.28 2.39
CA LYS A 106 -19.85 -26.47 3.46
C LYS A 106 -18.87 -25.30 3.52
N GLU A 107 -18.57 -24.85 4.73
CA GLU A 107 -17.46 -23.93 5.01
C GLU A 107 -16.21 -24.73 5.37
N MET A 108 -15.07 -24.37 4.79
CA MET A 108 -13.75 -24.92 5.08
C MET A 108 -12.79 -23.78 5.43
N THR A 109 -12.30 -23.76 6.66
CA THR A 109 -11.28 -22.83 7.11
C THR A 109 -9.90 -23.42 6.88
N PHE A 110 -9.07 -22.72 6.11
CA PHE A 110 -7.67 -23.03 5.90
C PHE A 110 -6.85 -22.20 6.87
N ALA A 111 -6.19 -22.86 7.82
CA ALA A 111 -5.29 -22.20 8.75
C ALA A 111 -4.13 -21.57 7.96
N ALA A 112 -4.05 -20.25 8.01
CA ALA A 112 -2.88 -19.54 7.51
C ALA A 112 -1.71 -19.80 8.46
N ALA A 113 -0.51 -20.00 7.90
CA ALA A 113 0.68 -20.26 8.69
C ALA A 113 1.53 -18.99 8.73
N ALA A 114 1.57 -18.32 9.88
CA ALA A 114 2.49 -17.23 10.13
C ALA A 114 3.92 -17.78 10.15
N TYR A 115 4.83 -17.08 9.50
CA TYR A 115 6.25 -17.38 9.65
C TYR A 115 6.84 -16.60 10.82
N PRO A 116 7.98 -17.06 11.40
CA PRO A 116 8.68 -16.29 12.40
C PRO A 116 8.98 -14.88 11.90
N THR A 117 8.66 -13.87 12.71
CA THR A 117 8.97 -12.47 12.37
C THR A 117 10.49 -12.30 12.36
N ILE A 118 11.01 -11.64 11.33
CA ILE A 118 12.44 -11.32 11.21
C ILE A 118 12.62 -9.87 11.65
N GLN A 119 13.43 -9.65 12.68
CA GLN A 119 13.82 -8.32 13.15
C GLN A 119 15.33 -8.18 12.96
N ARG A 120 15.76 -7.07 12.36
CA ARG A 120 17.20 -6.78 12.19
C ARG A 120 17.74 -6.08 13.44
N ASP A 121 19.04 -6.15 13.64
CA ASP A 121 19.70 -5.32 14.67
C ASP A 121 19.40 -3.84 14.40
N PRO A 122 18.89 -3.08 15.40
CA PRO A 122 18.56 -1.68 15.20
C PRO A 122 19.79 -0.85 14.84
N GLU A 123 19.65 0.02 13.84
CA GLU A 123 20.68 1.00 13.49
C GLU A 123 20.56 2.20 14.42
N VAL A 124 21.62 2.49 15.17
CA VAL A 124 21.63 3.55 16.18
C VAL A 124 22.41 4.75 15.66
N GLY A 125 21.71 5.87 15.46
CA GLY A 125 22.29 7.17 15.14
C GLY A 125 22.44 8.07 16.37
N PRO A 126 22.97 9.29 16.19
CA PRO A 126 23.18 10.23 17.31
C PRO A 126 21.90 10.62 18.05
N ASN A 127 20.80 10.76 17.32
CA ASN A 127 19.52 11.23 17.84
C ASN A 127 18.33 10.36 17.38
N TYR A 128 18.59 9.19 16.79
CA TYR A 128 17.56 8.27 16.28
C TYR A 128 17.94 6.80 16.47
N VAL A 129 16.94 5.93 16.46
CA VAL A 129 17.12 4.48 16.26
C VAL A 129 16.19 4.03 15.14
N LYS A 130 16.74 3.28 14.17
CA LYS A 130 16.00 2.70 13.06
C LYS A 130 15.84 1.19 13.25
N PHE A 131 14.60 0.75 13.17
CA PHE A 131 14.16 -0.62 13.33
C PHE A 131 13.70 -1.17 11.99
N VAL A 132 13.92 -2.46 11.72
CA VAL A 132 13.47 -3.13 10.49
C VAL A 132 12.85 -4.48 10.83
N GLN A 133 11.62 -4.69 10.37
CA GLN A 133 10.84 -5.90 10.62
C GLN A 133 10.19 -6.44 9.36
N THR A 134 10.47 -7.71 9.08
CA THR A 134 9.74 -8.49 8.07
C THR A 134 8.78 -9.44 8.76
N ALA A 135 7.52 -9.37 8.36
CA ALA A 135 6.50 -10.32 8.76
C ALA A 135 5.74 -10.82 7.54
N GLY A 136 5.18 -12.02 7.65
CA GLY A 136 4.42 -12.65 6.58
C GLY A 136 4.08 -14.09 6.89
N GLY A 137 3.60 -14.78 5.87
CA GLY A 137 3.26 -16.19 5.97
C GLY A 137 2.49 -16.67 4.77
N ARG A 138 1.99 -17.90 4.86
CA ARG A 138 1.21 -18.53 3.78
C ARG A 138 -0.23 -18.02 3.83
N THR A 139 -0.62 -17.26 2.81
CA THR A 139 -1.98 -16.73 2.70
C THR A 139 -2.91 -17.86 2.26
N GLY A 140 -3.79 -18.30 3.16
CA GLY A 140 -4.59 -19.50 2.97
C GLY A 140 -5.37 -19.49 1.65
N ALA A 141 -5.16 -20.52 0.84
CA ALA A 141 -6.02 -21.17 -0.14
C ALA A 141 -5.09 -22.08 -0.98
N PRO A 142 -5.19 -23.41 -0.86
CA PRO A 142 -4.29 -24.31 -1.58
C PRO A 142 -4.46 -24.18 -3.09
N ALA A 143 -3.39 -23.79 -3.81
CA ALA A 143 -3.37 -23.73 -5.26
C ALA A 143 -2.40 -24.79 -5.84
N PRO A 144 -2.76 -25.47 -6.95
CA PRO A 144 -1.85 -26.39 -7.62
C PRO A 144 -0.69 -25.61 -8.27
N ARG A 145 0.53 -25.95 -7.87
CA ARG A 145 1.78 -25.37 -8.38
C ARG A 145 2.59 -26.42 -9.13
N PRO A 146 2.97 -26.22 -10.40
CA PRO A 146 3.89 -27.12 -11.07
C PRO A 146 5.29 -27.08 -10.43
N VAL A 147 5.91 -28.25 -10.27
CA VAL A 147 7.27 -28.40 -9.73
C VAL A 147 8.14 -29.21 -10.70
N PRO A 148 9.47 -28.95 -10.77
CA PRO A 148 10.33 -29.59 -11.77
C PRO A 148 10.59 -31.08 -11.54
N HIS A 149 10.20 -31.62 -10.38
CA HIS A 149 10.39 -33.01 -10.00
C HIS A 149 9.06 -33.68 -9.64
N PRO A 150 8.92 -35.02 -9.79
CA PRO A 150 7.74 -35.75 -9.34
C PRO A 150 7.32 -35.37 -7.90
N PRO A 151 6.01 -35.19 -7.60
CA PRO A 151 4.83 -35.49 -8.43
C PRO A 151 4.46 -34.40 -9.46
N PHE A 152 5.39 -33.51 -9.82
CA PHE A 152 5.26 -32.43 -10.82
C PHE A 152 4.22 -31.35 -10.50
N PHE A 153 3.40 -31.56 -9.45
CA PHE A 153 2.53 -30.55 -8.87
C PHE A 153 2.54 -30.64 -7.34
N GLN A 154 2.56 -29.49 -6.66
CA GLN A 154 2.41 -29.38 -5.22
C GLN A 154 1.22 -28.47 -4.90
N ILE A 155 0.53 -28.79 -3.82
CA ILE A 155 -0.53 -27.94 -3.28
C ILE A 155 0.09 -27.09 -2.18
N SER A 156 0.30 -25.80 -2.45
CA SER A 156 0.86 -24.86 -1.48
C SER A 156 0.27 -23.46 -1.66
N ALA A 157 0.02 -22.78 -0.55
CA ALA A 157 -0.33 -21.37 -0.55
C ALA A 157 0.95 -20.53 -0.73
N PRO A 158 0.98 -19.55 -1.65
CA PRO A 158 2.12 -18.66 -1.79
C PRO A 158 2.29 -17.75 -0.56
N THR A 159 3.48 -17.20 -0.40
CA THR A 159 3.84 -16.37 0.75
C THR A 159 3.48 -14.92 0.50
N ALA A 160 2.78 -14.28 1.41
CA ALA A 160 2.67 -12.83 1.45
C ALA A 160 3.54 -12.28 2.58
N TRP A 161 4.16 -11.13 2.37
CA TRP A 161 4.97 -10.48 3.38
C TRP A 161 5.06 -8.97 3.15
N THR A 162 5.49 -8.27 4.19
CA THR A 162 6.04 -6.92 4.06
C THR A 162 7.26 -6.78 4.97
N THR A 163 8.20 -5.96 4.53
CA THR A 163 9.36 -5.49 5.30
C THR A 163 9.17 -3.99 5.50
N LEU A 164 9.05 -3.59 6.77
CA LEU A 164 8.88 -2.21 7.18
C LEU A 164 10.14 -1.73 7.89
N SER A 165 10.46 -0.45 7.74
CA SER A 165 11.39 0.25 8.61
C SER A 165 10.68 1.37 9.37
N LEU A 166 11.11 1.60 10.61
CA LEU A 166 10.60 2.63 11.51
C LEU A 166 11.80 3.31 12.17
N THR A 167 11.94 4.61 11.96
CA THR A 167 12.94 5.45 12.61
C THR A 167 12.26 6.25 13.71
N ILE A 168 12.76 6.16 14.94
CA ILE A 168 12.28 6.95 16.09
C ILE A 168 13.37 7.94 16.48
N TYR A 169 13.02 9.23 16.52
CA TYR A 169 13.91 10.30 16.92
C TYR A 169 13.73 10.64 18.41
N SER A 170 14.82 11.05 19.05
CA SER A 170 14.86 11.51 20.45
C SER A 170 13.96 12.73 20.72
N ASP A 171 13.65 13.52 19.70
CA ASP A 171 12.70 14.65 19.79
C ASP A 171 11.22 14.22 19.73
N GLY A 172 10.94 12.92 19.60
CA GLY A 172 9.59 12.36 19.52
C GLY A 172 9.03 12.20 18.10
N ARG A 173 9.73 12.68 17.06
CA ARG A 173 9.34 12.40 15.66
C ARG A 173 9.57 10.93 15.32
N SER A 174 8.85 10.45 14.31
CA SER A 174 9.12 9.14 13.71
C SER A 174 8.83 9.14 12.23
N GLU A 175 9.59 8.34 11.50
CA GLU A 175 9.47 8.13 10.05
C GLU A 175 9.36 6.65 9.76
N PHE A 176 8.68 6.28 8.68
CA PHE A 176 8.55 4.89 8.28
C PHE A 176 8.76 4.73 6.77
N GLU A 177 9.12 3.51 6.38
CA GLU A 177 9.24 3.12 4.97
C GLU A 177 8.79 1.66 4.83
N ALA A 178 8.09 1.31 3.76
CA ALA A 178 7.98 -0.10 3.37
C ALA A 178 9.11 -0.38 2.38
N THR A 179 10.14 -1.08 2.83
CA THR A 179 11.34 -1.38 2.03
C THR A 179 11.18 -2.65 1.21
N GLY A 180 10.25 -3.53 1.60
CA GLY A 180 9.97 -4.76 0.88
C GLY A 180 8.51 -5.22 1.00
N ALA A 181 8.00 -5.87 -0.01
CA ALA A 181 6.64 -6.43 -0.01
C ALA A 181 6.48 -7.52 -1.05
N SER A 182 5.64 -8.52 -0.73
CA SER A 182 5.17 -9.44 -1.75
C SER A 182 4.42 -8.70 -2.86
N PRO A 183 4.56 -9.10 -4.14
CA PRO A 183 3.82 -8.49 -5.24
C PRO A 183 2.31 -8.79 -5.20
N PHE A 184 1.84 -9.61 -4.26
CA PHE A 184 0.42 -9.83 -3.99
C PHE A 184 0.30 -10.42 -2.57
N PRO A 185 -0.76 -10.12 -1.80
CA PRO A 185 -1.89 -9.23 -2.05
C PRO A 185 -1.51 -7.74 -1.98
N ARG A 186 -2.49 -6.82 -2.02
CA ARG A 186 -2.22 -5.38 -1.87
C ARG A 186 -1.97 -5.06 -0.39
N HIS A 187 -1.00 -4.19 -0.12
CA HIS A 187 -0.62 -3.78 1.23
C HIS A 187 -0.97 -2.31 1.47
N TRP A 188 -1.67 -2.02 2.55
CA TRP A 188 -1.94 -0.67 3.05
C TRP A 188 -1.09 -0.42 4.28
N ILE A 189 -0.44 0.74 4.35
CA ILE A 189 0.45 1.12 5.44
C ILE A 189 -0.20 2.25 6.23
N TYR A 190 -0.25 2.07 7.55
CA TYR A 190 -0.85 2.97 8.52
C TYR A 190 0.23 3.53 9.43
N ASP A 191 0.12 4.81 9.73
CA ASP A 191 1.04 5.53 10.61
C ASP A 191 0.80 5.21 12.10
N HIS A 192 1.53 5.92 12.96
CA HIS A 192 1.45 5.77 14.41
C HIS A 192 0.11 6.17 15.03
N GLU A 193 -0.73 6.95 14.33
CA GLU A 193 -2.10 7.28 14.74
C GLU A 193 -3.12 6.25 14.21
N GLY A 194 -2.66 5.24 13.48
CA GLY A 194 -3.51 4.27 12.81
C GLY A 194 -4.18 4.81 11.55
N LYS A 195 -3.74 5.96 11.01
CA LYS A 195 -4.28 6.54 9.78
C LYS A 195 -3.56 5.98 8.55
N LEU A 196 -4.31 5.71 7.50
CA LEU A 196 -3.81 5.21 6.23
C LEU A 196 -2.87 6.24 5.59
N ALA A 197 -1.59 5.87 5.48
CA ALA A 197 -0.52 6.77 5.05
C ALA A 197 0.10 6.38 3.71
N ALA A 198 0.10 5.09 3.34
CA ALA A 198 0.64 4.66 2.04
C ALA A 198 0.02 3.35 1.52
N LYS A 199 0.20 3.04 0.24
CA LYS A 199 -0.26 1.78 -0.39
C LYS A 199 0.81 1.17 -1.28
N SER A 200 0.89 -0.16 -1.35
CA SER A 200 1.70 -0.84 -2.36
C SER A 200 1.13 -0.59 -3.76
N GLY A 201 1.98 -0.12 -4.67
CA GLY A 201 1.61 0.35 -6.01
C GLY A 201 1.52 -0.75 -7.07
N LEU A 202 2.10 -1.92 -6.83
CA LEU A 202 2.15 -3.01 -7.81
C LEU A 202 1.40 -4.25 -7.32
N ILE A 203 0.62 -4.87 -8.22
CA ILE A 203 0.09 -6.22 -8.00
C ILE A 203 0.48 -7.17 -9.15
N ASP A 204 1.36 -8.13 -8.90
CA ASP A 204 1.70 -9.21 -9.86
C ASP A 204 1.36 -10.59 -9.32
N PHE A 205 0.07 -10.93 -9.38
CA PHE A 205 -0.42 -12.25 -8.98
C PHE A 205 0.24 -13.40 -9.75
N LYS A 206 0.50 -13.22 -11.05
CA LYS A 206 0.98 -14.32 -11.91
C LYS A 206 2.41 -14.70 -11.53
N ASP A 207 3.25 -13.70 -11.30
CA ASP A 207 4.60 -13.93 -10.82
C ASP A 207 4.61 -14.45 -9.38
N TRP A 208 3.85 -13.78 -8.50
CA TRP A 208 3.67 -14.17 -7.10
C TRP A 208 3.30 -15.64 -6.94
N SER A 209 2.23 -16.09 -7.61
CA SER A 209 1.73 -17.47 -7.53
C SER A 209 2.72 -18.54 -8.01
N LYS A 210 3.75 -18.15 -8.76
CA LYS A 210 4.79 -19.07 -9.25
C LYS A 210 6.04 -19.04 -8.40
N HIS A 211 6.37 -17.87 -7.84
CA HIS A 211 7.71 -17.56 -7.35
C HIS A 211 7.81 -17.20 -5.88
N ALA A 212 6.71 -16.83 -5.21
CA ALA A 212 6.68 -16.44 -3.78
C ALA A 212 6.78 -17.64 -2.81
N PHE A 213 7.85 -18.43 -2.97
CA PHE A 213 8.14 -19.64 -2.21
C PHE A 213 9.65 -19.79 -1.99
N GLY A 214 10.04 -20.35 -0.84
CA GLY A 214 11.41 -20.78 -0.57
C GLY A 214 12.42 -19.63 -0.64
N GLU A 215 13.52 -19.85 -1.37
CA GLU A 215 14.66 -18.91 -1.50
C GLU A 215 14.27 -17.49 -1.95
N ARG A 216 13.20 -17.36 -2.74
CA ARG A 216 12.71 -16.06 -3.26
C ARG A 216 11.76 -15.34 -2.31
N THR A 217 11.99 -15.50 -1.02
CA THR A 217 11.25 -14.85 0.06
C THR A 217 12.23 -14.43 1.15
N PRO A 218 11.85 -13.51 2.06
CA PRO A 218 12.74 -13.07 3.13
C PRO A 218 13.19 -14.17 4.09
N TRP A 219 12.48 -15.32 4.14
CA TRP A 219 12.88 -16.49 4.93
C TRP A 219 13.84 -17.43 4.19
N GLY A 220 14.17 -17.09 2.94
CA GLY A 220 15.20 -17.72 2.13
C GLY A 220 16.39 -16.79 1.98
N ALA A 221 16.56 -16.21 0.79
CA ALA A 221 17.69 -15.36 0.45
C ALA A 221 17.32 -13.97 -0.13
N GLU A 222 16.06 -13.74 -0.50
CA GLU A 222 15.67 -12.55 -1.28
C GLU A 222 14.46 -11.82 -0.69
N ASP A 223 14.52 -10.49 -0.63
CA ASP A 223 13.35 -9.62 -0.40
C ASP A 223 12.99 -8.89 -1.70
N SER A 224 11.70 -8.63 -1.92
CA SER A 224 11.20 -7.91 -3.10
C SER A 224 10.98 -6.45 -2.76
N PRO A 225 11.48 -5.49 -3.57
CA PRO A 225 11.32 -4.07 -3.28
C PRO A 225 9.84 -3.66 -3.29
N ALA A 226 9.42 -2.93 -2.25
CA ALA A 226 8.09 -2.36 -2.20
C ALA A 226 8.05 -1.03 -2.97
N LEU A 227 7.35 -1.01 -4.09
CA LEU A 227 7.00 0.24 -4.74
C LEU A 227 5.76 0.81 -4.03
N VAL A 228 5.93 1.86 -3.23
CA VAL A 228 4.86 2.47 -2.44
C VAL A 228 4.43 3.79 -3.08
N THR A 229 3.13 4.06 -3.06
CA THR A 229 2.53 5.28 -3.57
C THR A 229 1.64 5.93 -2.52
N ALA A 230 1.43 7.24 -2.64
CA ALA A 230 0.53 7.99 -1.78
C ALA A 230 -0.92 7.45 -1.84
N VAL A 231 -1.67 7.70 -0.76
CA VAL A 231 -3.06 7.26 -0.58
C VAL A 231 -4.00 8.17 -1.36
N GLU A 232 -4.99 7.57 -2.02
CA GLU A 232 -6.11 8.29 -2.63
C GLU A 232 -6.94 9.06 -1.60
N THR A 233 -7.42 10.24 -1.99
CA THR A 233 -8.42 10.99 -1.24
C THR A 233 -9.73 10.21 -1.08
N ALA A 234 -10.59 10.61 -0.13
CA ALA A 234 -11.92 10.00 0.04
C ALA A 234 -12.78 10.13 -1.23
N LEU A 235 -12.65 11.25 -1.92
CA LEU A 235 -13.34 11.54 -3.17
C LEU A 235 -12.89 10.61 -4.32
N GLU A 236 -11.59 10.39 -4.46
CA GLU A 236 -11.05 9.44 -5.45
C GLU A 236 -11.59 8.02 -5.22
N ARG A 237 -11.73 7.60 -3.96
CA ARG A 237 -12.27 6.29 -3.62
C ARG A 237 -13.76 6.16 -3.93
N GLU A 238 -14.55 7.19 -3.62
CA GLU A 238 -15.97 7.23 -3.98
C GLU A 238 -16.15 7.16 -5.50
N LEU A 239 -15.39 7.97 -6.23
CA LEU A 239 -15.42 7.98 -7.68
C LEU A 239 -14.91 6.66 -8.29
N SER A 240 -13.87 6.06 -7.72
CA SER A 240 -13.38 4.73 -8.10
C SER A 240 -14.50 3.69 -7.98
N PHE A 241 -15.22 3.69 -6.87
CA PHE A 241 -16.36 2.81 -6.65
C PHE A 241 -17.47 3.04 -7.67
N LEU A 242 -17.80 4.30 -7.96
CA LEU A 242 -18.80 4.65 -8.98
C LEU A 242 -18.37 4.17 -10.37
N ILE A 243 -17.14 4.46 -10.81
CA ILE A 243 -16.59 4.04 -12.10
C ILE A 243 -16.63 2.50 -12.23
N MET A 244 -16.31 1.79 -11.16
CA MET A 244 -16.27 0.33 -11.15
C MET A 244 -17.65 -0.32 -11.07
N ARG A 245 -18.66 0.38 -10.52
CA ARG A 245 -20.03 -0.13 -10.32
C ARG A 245 -21.10 0.54 -11.17
N ALA A 246 -20.76 1.40 -12.13
CA ALA A 246 -21.68 2.11 -13.03
C ALA A 246 -22.47 1.21 -14.01
N GLY A 247 -22.76 -0.04 -13.66
CA GLY A 247 -23.61 -0.98 -14.40
C GLY A 247 -22.94 -1.60 -15.63
N LYS A 248 -22.09 -0.86 -16.34
CA LYS A 248 -21.31 -1.34 -17.49
C LYS A 248 -19.86 -1.55 -17.07
N LYS A 249 -19.31 -2.74 -17.35
CA LYS A 249 -17.92 -3.06 -17.06
C LYS A 249 -17.00 -2.05 -17.78
N PRO A 250 -16.13 -1.31 -17.07
CA PRO A 250 -15.31 -0.29 -17.71
C PRO A 250 -14.31 -0.94 -18.68
N GLU A 251 -14.03 -0.25 -19.79
CA GLU A 251 -12.97 -0.64 -20.70
C GLU A 251 -11.63 -0.55 -19.96
N LYS A 252 -10.73 -1.51 -20.19
CA LYS A 252 -9.41 -1.52 -19.55
C LYS A 252 -8.31 -1.34 -20.58
N ARG A 253 -7.44 -0.35 -20.36
CA ARG A 253 -6.26 -0.09 -21.18
C ARG A 253 -5.00 -0.54 -20.43
N LYS A 254 -4.07 -1.19 -21.14
CA LYS A 254 -2.78 -1.63 -20.60
C LYS A 254 -1.66 -0.79 -21.20
N ILE A 255 -0.75 -0.33 -20.36
CA ILE A 255 0.35 0.55 -20.72
C ILE A 255 1.64 -0.14 -20.31
N LYS A 256 2.61 -0.19 -21.23
CA LYS A 256 3.94 -0.75 -20.94
C LYS A 256 4.78 0.28 -20.17
N ALA A 257 5.69 -0.18 -19.33
CA ALA A 257 6.68 0.69 -18.69
C ALA A 257 7.42 1.55 -19.73
N GLY A 258 7.67 2.81 -19.39
CA GLY A 258 8.27 3.85 -20.23
C GLY A 258 7.31 4.51 -21.23
N LYS A 259 6.08 4.01 -21.40
CA LYS A 259 5.09 4.58 -22.35
C LYS A 259 4.14 5.56 -21.65
N SER A 260 3.73 6.59 -22.38
CA SER A 260 2.76 7.58 -21.91
C SER A 260 1.33 7.04 -22.04
N LEU A 261 0.52 7.26 -21.00
CA LEU A 261 -0.93 7.09 -21.04
C LEU A 261 -1.57 8.28 -21.78
N THR A 262 -1.12 9.49 -21.47
CA THR A 262 -1.48 10.75 -22.14
C THR A 262 -0.26 11.66 -22.22
N GLU A 263 -0.25 12.58 -23.18
CA GLU A 263 0.77 13.63 -23.27
C GLU A 263 0.14 15.00 -23.06
N GLN A 264 0.87 15.90 -22.44
CA GLN A 264 0.45 17.29 -22.21
C GLN A 264 0.08 17.96 -23.55
N GLY A 265 -0.99 18.75 -23.54
CA GLY A 265 -1.52 19.45 -24.70
C GLY A 265 -2.35 18.60 -25.66
N GLN A 266 -2.35 17.26 -25.54
CA GLN A 266 -3.23 16.41 -26.34
C GLN A 266 -4.70 16.64 -25.98
N GLU A 267 -5.57 16.49 -26.96
CA GLU A 267 -7.01 16.46 -26.72
C GLU A 267 -7.39 15.17 -25.96
N GLY A 268 -8.31 15.29 -25.02
CA GLY A 268 -8.75 14.17 -24.20
C GLY A 268 -10.08 14.43 -23.53
N ASN A 269 -11.02 13.51 -23.77
CA ASN A 269 -12.37 13.49 -23.19
C ASN A 269 -12.62 12.22 -22.33
N GLU A 270 -11.54 11.52 -21.97
CA GLU A 270 -11.58 10.31 -21.16
C GLU A 270 -11.05 10.60 -19.75
N LEU A 271 -11.70 9.99 -18.75
CA LEU A 271 -11.21 9.86 -17.39
C LEU A 271 -10.56 8.48 -17.22
N TYR A 272 -9.49 8.38 -16.43
CA TYR A 272 -8.86 7.12 -16.12
C TYR A 272 -8.84 6.86 -14.62
N LEU A 273 -9.07 5.61 -14.23
CA LEU A 273 -8.82 5.10 -12.89
C LEU A 273 -7.63 4.13 -12.97
N LEU A 274 -6.54 4.42 -12.26
CA LEU A 274 -5.37 3.54 -12.22
C LEU A 274 -5.71 2.28 -11.41
N LEU A 275 -5.77 1.10 -12.04
CA LEU A 275 -6.11 -0.14 -11.33
C LEU A 275 -4.87 -0.86 -10.79
N ASP A 276 -3.74 -0.70 -11.49
CA ASP A 276 -2.50 -1.41 -11.24
C ASP A 276 -1.32 -0.67 -11.89
N GLY A 277 -0.17 -0.67 -11.24
CA GLY A 277 1.05 0.01 -11.69
C GLY A 277 1.19 1.44 -11.14
N VAL A 278 2.26 2.12 -11.56
CA VAL A 278 2.61 3.48 -11.13
C VAL A 278 2.85 4.38 -12.33
N LEU A 279 2.22 5.55 -12.29
CA LEU A 279 2.34 6.61 -13.29
C LEU A 279 3.09 7.80 -12.70
N GLN A 280 4.00 8.36 -13.47
CA GLN A 280 4.64 9.64 -13.20
C GLN A 280 3.83 10.76 -13.87
N VAL A 281 3.64 11.86 -13.14
CA VAL A 281 3.04 13.10 -13.65
C VAL A 281 4.16 14.08 -13.98
N ASP A 282 4.17 14.55 -15.22
CA ASP A 282 5.14 15.51 -15.75
C ASP A 282 4.42 16.70 -16.37
N VAL A 283 4.82 17.92 -16.00
CA VAL A 283 4.34 19.17 -16.59
C VAL A 283 5.55 19.97 -17.06
N ASP A 284 5.59 20.28 -18.36
CA ASP A 284 6.68 21.01 -19.00
C ASP A 284 8.08 20.39 -18.74
N GLY A 285 8.16 19.07 -18.61
CA GLY A 285 9.40 18.34 -18.34
C GLY A 285 9.77 18.26 -16.85
N ASN A 286 8.94 18.79 -15.96
CA ASN A 286 9.13 18.73 -14.52
C ASN A 286 8.27 17.63 -13.91
N VAL A 287 8.90 16.68 -13.21
CA VAL A 287 8.22 15.61 -12.49
C VAL A 287 7.58 16.16 -11.23
N LEU A 288 6.24 16.11 -11.16
CA LEU A 288 5.48 16.65 -10.03
C LEU A 288 5.08 15.59 -9.00
N ALA A 289 4.78 14.37 -9.45
CA ALA A 289 4.29 13.31 -8.57
C ALA A 289 4.40 11.91 -9.20
N GLU A 290 4.33 10.89 -8.33
CA GLU A 290 4.05 9.51 -8.70
C GLU A 290 2.68 9.10 -8.16
N LEU A 291 1.87 8.49 -9.00
CA LEU A 291 0.49 8.10 -8.74
C LEU A 291 0.37 6.59 -8.81
N GLY A 292 -0.25 6.01 -7.78
CA GLY A 292 -0.49 4.59 -7.69
C GLY A 292 -1.96 4.21 -7.87
N PRO A 293 -2.26 2.91 -7.71
CA PRO A 293 -3.60 2.42 -7.95
C PRO A 293 -4.66 3.09 -7.11
N GLY A 294 -5.74 3.41 -7.79
CA GLY A 294 -6.90 4.11 -7.31
C GLY A 294 -6.92 5.61 -7.66
N ALA A 295 -5.76 6.16 -8.05
CA ALA A 295 -5.69 7.53 -8.56
C ALA A 295 -6.62 7.73 -9.77
N ILE A 296 -7.34 8.86 -9.76
CA ILE A 296 -8.20 9.30 -10.85
C ILE A 296 -7.50 10.38 -11.65
N LEU A 297 -7.53 10.26 -12.98
CA LEU A 297 -6.69 11.02 -13.87
C LEU A 297 -7.48 11.57 -15.04
N GLY A 298 -7.12 12.79 -15.47
CA GLY A 298 -7.65 13.40 -16.66
C GLY A 298 -8.93 14.20 -16.44
N GLU A 299 -9.34 14.36 -15.18
CA GLU A 299 -10.45 15.20 -14.71
C GLU A 299 -10.32 16.64 -15.20
N ARG A 300 -9.10 17.19 -15.19
CA ARG A 300 -8.87 18.57 -15.61
C ARG A 300 -9.11 18.81 -17.08
N ALA A 301 -8.74 17.85 -17.94
CA ALA A 301 -9.06 17.95 -19.36
C ALA A 301 -10.58 18.03 -19.59
N LEU A 302 -11.39 17.40 -18.74
CA LEU A 302 -12.86 17.47 -18.83
C LEU A 302 -13.43 18.81 -18.37
N LEU A 303 -12.72 19.54 -17.51
CA LEU A 303 -13.14 20.82 -16.96
C LEU A 303 -12.57 22.03 -17.72
N GLU A 304 -11.35 21.92 -18.22
CA GLU A 304 -10.50 23.02 -18.73
C GLU A 304 -10.36 22.97 -20.27
N GLY A 305 -11.45 22.66 -20.98
CA GLY A 305 -11.51 22.82 -22.44
C GLY A 305 -10.92 21.66 -23.26
N GLY A 306 -10.87 20.44 -22.70
CA GLY A 306 -10.60 19.22 -23.45
C GLY A 306 -9.14 18.89 -23.67
N ARG A 307 -8.19 19.61 -23.07
CA ARG A 307 -6.74 19.37 -23.24
C ARG A 307 -6.08 18.83 -21.98
N ARG A 308 -5.14 17.91 -22.16
CA ARG A 308 -4.35 17.32 -21.07
C ARG A 308 -3.38 18.36 -20.50
N THR A 309 -3.44 18.58 -19.19
CA THR A 309 -2.59 19.55 -18.47
C THR A 309 -1.22 18.98 -18.09
N ALA A 310 -1.07 17.65 -18.14
CA ALA A 310 0.17 16.95 -17.82
C ALA A 310 0.39 15.72 -18.70
N THR A 311 1.64 15.32 -18.85
CA THR A 311 2.03 14.02 -19.40
C THR A 311 1.99 12.98 -18.29
N LEU A 312 1.32 11.86 -18.55
CA LEU A 312 1.24 10.72 -17.63
C LEU A 312 2.08 9.58 -18.17
N ARG A 313 3.21 9.27 -17.56
CA ARG A 313 4.15 8.24 -18.03
C ARG A 313 4.16 7.02 -17.11
N ALA A 314 4.06 5.83 -17.68
CA ALA A 314 4.09 4.61 -16.89
C ALA A 314 5.52 4.27 -16.45
N LEU A 315 5.78 4.29 -15.14
CA LEU A 315 7.06 3.83 -14.56
C LEU A 315 7.11 2.30 -14.52
N THR A 316 5.97 1.68 -14.23
CA THR A 316 5.77 0.23 -14.31
C THR A 316 4.74 -0.12 -15.38
N LYS A 317 4.48 -1.41 -15.61
CA LYS A 317 3.36 -1.81 -16.46
C LYS A 317 2.05 -1.42 -15.75
N CYS A 318 1.25 -0.58 -16.39
CA CYS A 318 0.01 -0.08 -15.82
C CYS A 318 -1.24 -0.71 -16.45
N THR A 319 -2.31 -0.82 -15.67
CA THR A 319 -3.67 -1.08 -16.16
C THR A 319 -4.58 0.04 -15.65
N VAL A 320 -5.32 0.68 -16.54
CA VAL A 320 -6.32 1.70 -16.18
C VAL A 320 -7.72 1.27 -16.62
N ALA A 321 -8.75 1.63 -15.85
CA ALA A 321 -10.12 1.66 -16.32
C ALA A 321 -10.36 3.00 -17.03
N VAL A 322 -11.07 2.97 -18.16
CA VAL A 322 -11.42 4.15 -18.95
C VAL A 322 -12.90 4.43 -18.74
N ALA A 323 -13.22 5.67 -18.36
CA ALA A 323 -14.58 6.16 -18.23
C ALA A 323 -14.78 7.37 -19.14
N ALA A 324 -15.90 7.39 -19.86
CA ALA A 324 -16.31 8.57 -20.62
C ALA A 324 -16.76 9.68 -19.65
N ALA A 325 -16.43 10.92 -19.97
CA ALA A 325 -16.74 12.10 -19.15
C ALA A 325 -18.22 12.20 -18.74
N GLU A 326 -19.12 11.82 -19.65
CA GLU A 326 -20.57 11.84 -19.46
C GLU A 326 -21.08 10.93 -18.33
N ASN A 327 -20.28 9.95 -17.90
CA ASN A 327 -20.66 9.01 -16.85
C ASN A 327 -20.22 9.46 -15.44
N VAL A 328 -19.59 10.63 -15.30
CA VAL A 328 -19.04 11.10 -14.03
C VAL A 328 -19.61 12.48 -13.69
N ASN A 329 -20.03 12.64 -12.43
CA ASN A 329 -20.60 13.90 -11.95
C ASN A 329 -19.57 15.03 -12.01
N ARG A 330 -19.90 16.11 -12.74
CA ARG A 330 -19.05 17.28 -12.91
C ARG A 330 -18.62 17.92 -11.58
N ALA A 331 -19.51 18.02 -10.59
CA ALA A 331 -19.18 18.60 -9.29
C ALA A 331 -18.09 17.79 -8.57
N ALA A 332 -18.10 16.46 -8.72
CA ALA A 332 -17.07 15.60 -8.15
C ALA A 332 -15.72 15.76 -8.88
N LEU A 333 -15.73 16.02 -10.20
CA LEU A 333 -14.51 16.34 -10.94
C LEU A 333 -13.93 17.70 -10.49
N GLU A 334 -14.77 18.69 -10.22
CA GLU A 334 -14.34 20.02 -9.78
C GLU A 334 -13.67 19.97 -8.40
N GLU A 335 -14.22 19.21 -7.45
CA GLU A 335 -13.57 18.98 -6.16
C GLU A 335 -12.24 18.20 -6.30
N LEU A 336 -12.19 17.20 -7.19
CA LEU A 336 -10.97 16.44 -7.44
C LEU A 336 -9.86 17.34 -8.00
N ALA A 337 -10.19 18.19 -8.97
CA ALA A 337 -9.25 19.10 -9.62
C ALA A 337 -8.59 20.07 -8.62
N LYS A 338 -9.29 20.50 -7.56
CA LYS A 338 -8.72 21.34 -6.50
C LYS A 338 -7.56 20.65 -5.77
N THR A 339 -7.64 19.33 -5.57
CA THR A 339 -6.59 18.55 -4.91
C THR A 339 -5.43 18.16 -5.82
N HIS A 340 -5.65 18.19 -7.14
CA HIS A 340 -4.68 17.78 -8.15
C HIS A 340 -3.90 18.94 -8.78
N ARG A 341 -4.26 20.18 -8.47
CA ARG A 341 -3.55 21.37 -8.95
C ARG A 341 -2.27 21.59 -8.13
N ARG A 342 -1.19 20.94 -8.55
CA ARG A 342 0.11 20.91 -7.83
C ARG A 342 1.18 21.80 -8.45
N GLU A 343 0.90 22.36 -9.62
CA GLU A 343 1.78 23.25 -10.37
C GLU A 343 1.56 24.75 -10.05
N GLU A 344 0.44 25.11 -9.42
CA GLU A 344 0.22 26.48 -8.91
C GLU A 344 0.88 26.60 -7.52
N PRO A 345 1.83 27.54 -7.30
CA PRO A 345 2.36 27.80 -5.98
C PRO A 345 1.23 28.24 -5.03
N ALA A 346 1.31 27.85 -3.76
CA ALA A 346 0.25 28.02 -2.75
C ALA A 346 -0.11 29.48 -2.38
N ASP A 347 0.31 30.48 -3.14
CA ASP A 347 0.05 31.90 -2.92
C ASP A 347 -0.73 32.48 -4.11
N GLU A 348 -2.04 32.27 -4.16
CA GLU A 348 -2.97 33.18 -4.89
C GLU A 348 -4.48 32.93 -4.58
N GLN A 349 -4.80 32.31 -3.43
CA GLN A 349 -6.19 32.22 -2.94
C GLN A 349 -6.37 32.92 -1.59
N GLN A 350 -6.04 34.21 -1.56
CA GLN A 350 -6.63 35.17 -0.61
C GLN A 350 -6.69 36.54 -1.29
N VAL A 351 -7.84 36.85 -1.87
CA VAL A 351 -8.34 38.23 -2.03
C VAL A 351 -9.76 38.26 -1.48
#